data_AF-A0A1F7BQH9-F1
#
_entry.id   AF-A0A1F7BQH9-F1
#
_cell.length_a   1.000
_cell.length_b   1.000
_cell.length_c   1.000
_cell.angle_alpha   90.00
_cell.angle_beta   90.00
_cell.angle_gamma   90.00
#
_symmetry.space_group_name_H-M   'P 1'
#
loop_
_entity.id
_entity.type
_entity.pdbx_description
1 polymer ?
#
loop_
_entity_poly.entity_id
_entity_poly.type
_entity_poly.pdbx_seq_one_letter_code
_entity_poly.pdbx_strand_id
1 'polypeptide(L)'
;MSPFLQRFTGLLFYLLAGSYFLGYLLLRNSIGSVWPGWWMQVADLPLALAGILYGGTSFYRTVHHGEKASWVKLIVIAIPLLVIFAALAALNFWTMLPVPQASQPL
;
A
#
# COMPACT_ATOMS: atom_id res chain seq x y z
N MET A 1 -8.79 2.53 -18.95
CA MET A 1 -8.89 1.53 -17.85
C MET A 1 -10.35 1.29 -17.53
N SER A 2 -10.74 0.06 -17.22
CA SER A 2 -12.14 -0.24 -16.92
C SER A 2 -12.56 0.39 -15.58
N PRO A 3 -13.76 1.01 -15.49
CA PRO A 3 -14.28 1.56 -14.24
C PRO A 3 -14.40 0.49 -13.13
N PHE A 4 -14.48 -0.78 -13.52
CA PHE A 4 -14.45 -1.93 -12.62
C PHE A 4 -13.17 -1.98 -11.77
N LEU A 5 -11.99 -1.86 -12.38
CA LEU A 5 -10.71 -2.02 -11.68
C LEU A 5 -10.51 -0.94 -10.61
N GLN A 6 -10.91 0.29 -10.89
CA GLN A 6 -10.82 1.39 -9.91
C GLN A 6 -11.82 1.20 -8.75
N ARG A 7 -13.04 0.73 -9.03
CA ARG A 7 -14.02 0.44 -7.98
C ARG A 7 -13.57 -0.72 -7.09
N PHE A 8 -13.04 -1.77 -7.70
CA PHE A 8 -12.55 -2.94 -6.98
C PHE A 8 -11.34 -2.61 -6.10
N THR A 9 -10.33 -1.92 -6.66
CA THR A 9 -9.16 -1.47 -5.89
C THR A 9 -9.53 -0.47 -4.80
N GLY A 10 -10.50 0.42 -5.07
CA GLY A 10 -11.05 1.32 -4.05
C GLY A 10 -11.75 0.57 -2.91
N LEU A 11 -12.59 -0.42 -3.22
CA LEU A 11 -13.23 -1.25 -2.20
C LEU A 11 -12.19 -1.96 -1.31
N LEU A 12 -11.19 -2.57 -1.93
CA LEU A 12 -10.09 -3.20 -1.19
C LEU A 12 -9.35 -2.20 -0.31
N PHE A 13 -9.01 -1.02 -0.85
CA PHE A 13 -8.32 0.03 -0.10
C PHE A 13 -9.14 0.48 1.13
N TYR A 14 -10.43 0.77 0.98
CA TYR A 14 -11.25 1.21 2.10
C TYR A 14 -11.46 0.12 3.15
N LEU A 15 -11.64 -1.14 2.75
CA LEU A 15 -11.78 -2.26 3.69
C LEU A 15 -10.47 -2.52 4.45
N LEU A 16 -9.34 -2.52 3.75
CA LEU A 16 -8.02 -2.69 4.37
C LEU A 16 -7.68 -1.50 5.26
N ALA A 17 -7.86 -0.26 4.80
CA ALA A 17 -7.58 0.94 5.58
C ALA A 17 -8.48 1.01 6.82
N GLY A 18 -9.77 0.70 6.67
CA GLY A 18 -10.72 0.68 7.78
C GLY A 18 -10.37 -0.38 8.83
N SER A 19 -10.08 -1.61 8.39
CA SER A 19 -9.66 -2.68 9.31
C SER A 19 -8.30 -2.42 9.96
N TYR A 20 -7.35 -1.84 9.23
CA TYR A 20 -6.05 -1.42 9.76
C TYR A 20 -6.21 -0.32 10.80
N PHE A 21 -7.02 0.71 10.50
CA PHE A 21 -7.33 1.79 11.44
C PHE A 21 -8.04 1.27 12.70
N LEU A 22 -8.99 0.35 12.53
CA LEU A 22 -9.64 -0.30 13.67
C LEU A 22 -8.65 -1.11 14.50
N GLY A 23 -7.75 -1.87 13.86
CA GLY A 23 -6.66 -2.58 14.52
C GLY A 23 -5.78 -1.63 15.33
N TYR A 24 -5.40 -0.49 14.76
CA TYR A 24 -4.65 0.55 15.45
C TYR A 24 -5.40 1.10 16.68
N LEU A 25 -6.70 1.39 16.55
CA LEU A 25 -7.50 1.85 17.69
C LEU A 25 -7.58 0.79 18.78
N LEU A 26 -7.80 -0.48 18.44
CA LEU A 26 -7.84 -1.58 19.40
C LEU A 26 -6.50 -1.73 20.12
N LEU A 27 -5.38 -1.72 19.36
CA LEU A 27 -4.03 -1.80 19.91
C LEU A 27 -3.76 -0.63 20.88
N ARG A 28 -4.11 0.59 20.47
CA ARG A 28 -3.91 1.81 21.28
C ARG A 28 -4.72 1.80 22.58
N ASN A 29 -5.88 1.17 22.57
CA ASN A 29 -6.71 1.01 23.77
C ASN A 29 -6.41 -0.28 24.55
N SER A 30 -5.34 -1.01 24.17
CA SER A 30 -4.97 -2.30 24.77
C SER A 30 -6.08 -3.36 24.72
N ILE A 31 -6.96 -3.28 23.73
CA ILE A 31 -8.07 -4.22 23.50
C ILE A 31 -7.61 -5.29 22.51
N GLY A 32 -7.86 -6.57 22.82
CA GLY A 32 -7.58 -7.68 21.89
C GLY A 32 -6.15 -8.24 21.93
N SER A 33 -5.31 -7.76 22.86
CA SER A 33 -3.96 -8.29 23.13
C SER A 33 -3.09 -8.34 21.85
N VAL A 34 -2.72 -9.54 21.38
CA VAL A 34 -1.79 -9.74 20.26
C VAL A 34 -2.45 -9.57 18.88
N TRP A 35 -3.77 -9.80 18.77
CA TRP A 35 -4.47 -9.87 17.49
C TRP A 35 -4.40 -8.58 16.65
N PRO A 36 -4.62 -7.37 17.20
CA PRO A 36 -4.56 -6.15 16.41
C PRO A 36 -3.15 -5.88 15.88
N GLY A 37 -2.11 -6.16 16.67
CA GLY A 37 -0.72 -6.01 16.27
C GLY A 37 -0.33 -6.96 15.14
N TRP A 38 -0.73 -8.23 15.24
CA TRP A 38 -0.54 -9.20 14.16
C TRP A 38 -1.26 -8.80 12.87
N TRP A 39 -2.52 -8.35 12.97
CA TRP A 39 -3.28 -7.91 11.80
C TRP A 39 -2.61 -6.71 11.11
N MET A 40 -2.15 -5.72 11.89
CA MET A 40 -1.44 -4.57 11.35
C MET A 40 -0.14 -4.98 10.62
N GLN A 41 0.59 -5.97 11.13
CA GLN A 41 1.78 -6.50 10.43
C GLN A 41 1.44 -7.16 9.09
N VAL A 42 0.40 -8.00 9.06
CA VAL A 42 -0.01 -8.73 7.85
C VAL A 42 -0.67 -7.81 6.81
N ALA A 43 -1.47 -6.85 7.27
CA ALA A 43 -2.26 -5.97 6.40
C ALA A 43 -1.44 -4.84 5.77
N ASP A 44 -0.21 -4.59 6.24
CA ASP A 44 0.64 -3.46 5.82
C ASP A 44 0.92 -3.47 4.30
N LEU A 45 1.47 -4.57 3.77
CA LEU A 45 1.76 -4.70 2.34
C LEU A 45 0.51 -4.80 1.45
N PRO A 46 -0.53 -5.60 1.80
CA PRO A 46 -1.80 -5.57 1.08
C PRO A 46 -2.41 -4.18 1.01
N LEU A 47 -2.37 -3.41 2.10
CA LEU A 47 -2.87 -2.04 2.14
C LEU A 47 -2.04 -1.11 1.26
N ALA A 48 -0.71 -1.19 1.32
CA ALA A 48 0.19 -0.42 0.46
C ALA A 48 -0.08 -0.71 -1.03
N LEU A 49 -0.23 -1.99 -1.40
CA LEU A 49 -0.55 -2.39 -2.77
C LEU A 49 -1.90 -1.85 -3.20
N ALA A 50 -2.94 -2.00 -2.37
CA ALA A 50 -4.28 -1.49 -2.67
C ALA A 50 -4.28 0.04 -2.82
N GLY A 51 -3.55 0.76 -1.96
CA GLY A 51 -3.39 2.21 -2.02
C GLY A 51 -2.69 2.67 -3.30
N ILE A 52 -1.62 1.97 -3.71
CA ILE A 52 -0.90 2.27 -4.95
C ILE A 52 -1.74 2.00 -6.19
N LEU A 53 -2.46 0.87 -6.22
CA LEU A 53 -3.33 0.54 -7.34
C LEU A 53 -4.50 1.52 -7.44
N TYR A 54 -5.16 1.84 -6.32
CA TYR A 54 -6.27 2.78 -6.30
C TYR A 54 -5.82 4.22 -6.60
N GLY A 55 -4.73 4.67 -5.98
CA GLY A 55 -4.13 5.98 -6.21
C GLY A 55 -3.62 6.14 -7.65
N GLY A 56 -2.88 5.15 -8.16
CA GLY A 56 -2.35 5.14 -9.52
C GLY A 56 -3.44 5.10 -10.59
N THR A 57 -4.47 4.26 -10.43
CA THR A 57 -5.62 4.23 -11.36
C THR A 57 -6.40 5.53 -11.35
N SER A 58 -6.58 6.15 -10.17
CA SER A 58 -7.26 7.44 -10.03
C SER A 58 -6.43 8.57 -10.65
N PHE A 59 -5.12 8.61 -10.37
CA PHE A 59 -4.21 9.61 -10.95
C PHE A 59 -4.13 9.50 -12.47
N TYR A 60 -4.01 8.27 -12.99
CA TYR A 60 -4.02 8.02 -14.43
C TYR A 60 -5.29 8.57 -15.09
N ARG A 61 -6.48 8.35 -14.50
CA ARG A 61 -7.74 8.90 -15.04
C ARG A 61 -7.77 10.43 -15.08
N THR A 62 -7.16 11.08 -14.10
CA THR A 62 -7.09 12.55 -14.04
C THR A 62 -6.20 13.11 -15.14
N VAL A 63 -5.03 12.50 -15.36
CA VAL A 63 -4.06 12.94 -16.37
C VAL A 63 -4.46 12.54 -17.80
N HIS A 64 -5.32 11.52 -17.94
CA HIS A 64 -5.69 10.93 -19.23
C HIS A 64 -7.04 11.41 -19.79
N HIS A 65 -7.60 12.51 -19.28
CA HIS A 65 -8.86 13.06 -19.80
C HIS A 65 -8.69 13.62 -21.23
N GLY A 66 -9.33 12.98 -22.21
CA GLY A 66 -9.47 13.51 -23.59
C GLY A 66 -8.36 13.13 -24.58
N GLU A 67 -7.29 12.46 -24.16
CA GLU A 67 -6.17 12.09 -25.06
C GLU A 67 -6.10 10.58 -25.38
N LYS A 68 -5.52 10.24 -26.54
CA LYS A 68 -5.25 8.84 -26.92
C LYS A 68 -4.36 8.17 -25.88
N ALA A 69 -4.66 6.92 -25.55
CA ALA A 69 -3.85 6.10 -24.63
C ALA A 69 -2.37 6.13 -25.04
N SER A 70 -1.52 6.73 -24.20
CA SER A 70 -0.09 6.82 -24.43
C SER A 70 0.63 5.92 -23.42
N TRP A 71 1.34 4.92 -23.94
CA TRP A 71 2.16 4.02 -23.15
C TRP A 71 3.20 4.77 -22.29
N VAL A 72 3.68 5.91 -22.78
CA VAL A 72 4.64 6.76 -22.06
C VAL A 72 4.04 7.30 -20.76
N LYS A 73 2.78 7.77 -20.77
CA LYS A 73 2.10 8.26 -19.56
C LYS A 73 1.94 7.15 -18.52
N LEU A 74 1.62 5.94 -18.97
CA LEU A 74 1.49 4.79 -18.09
C LEU A 74 2.83 4.49 -17.41
N ILE A 75 3.93 4.44 -18.18
CA ILE A 75 5.27 4.17 -17.65
C ILE A 75 5.71 5.25 -16.64
N VAL A 76 5.51 6.53 -16.98
CA VAL A 76 5.88 7.67 -16.12
C VAL A 76 5.13 7.64 -14.78
N ILE A 77 3.90 7.12 -14.75
CA ILE A 77 3.12 6.97 -13.51
C ILE A 77 3.51 5.67 -12.78
N ALA A 78 3.70 4.57 -13.51
CA ALA A 78 3.96 3.26 -12.93
C ALA A 78 5.33 3.16 -12.26
N ILE A 79 6.38 3.76 -12.84
CA ILE A 79 7.74 3.68 -12.30
C ILE A 79 7.82 4.26 -10.88
N PRO A 80 7.40 5.51 -10.61
CA PRO A 80 7.41 6.07 -9.25
C PRO A 80 6.60 5.23 -8.27
N LEU A 81 5.44 4.73 -8.68
CA LEU A 81 4.60 3.87 -7.85
C LEU A 81 5.27 2.55 -7.49
N LEU A 82 5.95 1.92 -8.46
CA LEU A 82 6.73 0.69 -8.22
C LEU A 82 7.93 0.96 -7.30
N VAL A 83 8.61 2.09 -7.45
CA VAL A 83 9.72 2.48 -6.56
C VAL A 83 9.23 2.67 -5.13
N ILE A 84 8.10 3.38 -4.94
CA ILE A 84 7.47 3.56 -3.63
C ILE A 84 7.08 2.20 -3.03
N PHE A 85 6.43 1.33 -3.81
CA PHE A 85 6.05 0.00 -3.33
C PHE A 85 7.26 -0.84 -2.94
N ALA A 86 8.30 -0.85 -3.76
CA ALA A 86 9.52 -1.60 -3.51
C ALA A 86 10.24 -1.11 -2.25
N ALA A 87 10.28 0.21 -2.02
CA ALA A 87 10.82 0.79 -0.79
C ALA A 87 10.02 0.36 0.45
N LEU A 88 8.68 0.40 0.37
CA LEU A 88 7.82 -0.06 1.46
C LEU A 88 7.99 -1.56 1.73
N ALA A 89 8.09 -2.39 0.68
CA ALA A 89 8.37 -3.81 0.80
C ALA A 89 9.74 -4.09 1.44
N ALA A 90 10.78 -3.35 1.02
CA ALA A 90 12.11 -3.46 1.61
C ALA A 90 12.12 -3.08 3.10
N LEU A 91 11.40 -2.03 3.49
CA LEU A 91 11.25 -1.64 4.88
C LEU A 91 10.46 -2.67 5.69
N ASN A 92 9.39 -3.24 5.13
CA ASN A 92 8.57 -4.25 5.79
C ASN A 92 9.38 -5.53 6.10
N PHE A 93 10.29 -5.92 5.19
CA PHE A 93 11.17 -7.09 5.36
C PHE A 93 12.60 -6.75 5.81
N TRP A 94 12.85 -5.54 6.31
CA TRP A 94 14.21 -5.07 6.64
C TRP A 94 14.97 -6.02 7.57
N THR A 95 14.29 -6.63 8.53
CA THR A 95 14.86 -7.59 9.49
C THR A 95 15.23 -8.94 8.87
N MET A 96 14.65 -9.29 7.72
CA MET A 96 14.91 -10.54 6.99
C MET A 96 15.92 -10.39 5.86
N LEU A 97 16.26 -9.14 5.48
CA LEU A 97 17.22 -8.88 4.42
C LEU A 97 18.66 -9.09 4.94
N PRO A 98 19.57 -9.67 4.12
CA PRO A 98 20.98 -9.85 4.46
C PRO A 98 21.75 -8.52 4.34
N VAL A 99 21.30 -7.49 5.04
CA VAL A 99 21.87 -6.14 5.05
C VAL A 99 22.47 -5.91 6.44
N PRO A 100 23.62 -5.21 6.57
CA PRO A 100 24.20 -4.89 7.86
C PRO A 100 23.16 -4.23 8.79
N GLN A 101 22.76 -4.96 9.84
CA GLN A 101 21.89 -4.45 10.88
C GLN A 101 22.74 -3.49 11.73
N ALA A 102 22.24 -2.28 11.99
CA ALA A 102 22.86 -1.43 13.01
C ALA A 102 22.83 -2.22 14.33
N SER A 103 23.99 -2.44 14.93
CA SER A 103 24.17 -3.17 16.17
C SER A 103 23.20 -2.63 17.22
N GLN A 104 22.34 -3.50 17.78
CA GLN A 104 21.44 -3.10 18.86
C GLN A 104 22.28 -2.58 20.05
N PRO A 105 22.01 -1.37 20.59
CA PRO A 105 22.53 -1.03 21.90
C PRO A 105 21.88 -1.96 22.93
N LEU A 106 22.75 -2.61 23.71
CA LEU A 106 22.43 -3.46 24.87
C LEU A 106 21.54 -2.73 25.89
#